data_AF-A0A0F9SVC3-F1
#
_entry.id   AF-A0A0F9SVC3-F1
#
_cell.length_a   1.000
_cell.length_b   1.000
_cell.length_c   1.000
_cell.angle_alpha   90.00
_cell.angle_beta   90.00
_cell.angle_gamma   90.00
#
_symmetry.space_group_name_H-M   'P 1'
#
loop_
_entity.id
_entity.type
_entity.pdbx_description
1 polymer ?
#
loop_
_entity_poly.entity_id
_entity_poly.type
_entity_poly.pdbx_seq_one_letter_code
_entity_poly.pdbx_strand_id
1 'polypeptide(L)' 'MTPEKRYKKYLKDLITQVEIHLTDIDKIMKLPESNKRGQLIAKSCNNLDLVKDMARHFGLGLPFKKKVAP' A
#
# COMPACT_ATOMS: atom_id res chain seq x y z
N MET A 1 -11.09 -21.46 -9.28
CA MET A 1 -10.06 -20.99 -8.31
C MET A 1 -10.68 -21.05 -6.92
N THR A 2 -10.15 -21.88 -6.02
CA THR A 2 -10.72 -22.07 -4.67
C THR A 2 -10.59 -20.80 -3.83
N PRO A 3 -11.42 -20.61 -2.78
CA PRO A 3 -11.33 -19.47 -1.86
C PRO A 3 -9.90 -19.27 -1.32
N GLU A 4 -9.24 -20.34 -0.86
CA GLU A 4 -7.85 -20.30 -0.40
C GLU A 4 -6.87 -19.75 -1.45
N LYS A 5 -7.00 -20.16 -2.71
CA LYS A 5 -6.15 -19.65 -3.79
C LYS A 5 -6.38 -18.15 -4.02
N ARG A 6 -7.61 -17.67 -3.85
CA ARG A 6 -7.93 -16.23 -3.94
C ARG A 6 -7.33 -15.45 -2.78
N TYR A 7 -7.46 -15.96 -1.55
CA TYR A 7 -6.85 -15.34 -0.36
C TYR A 7 -5.33 -15.28 -0.47
N LYS A 8 -4.68 -16.38 -0.88
CA LYS A 8 -3.22 -16.43 -1.06
C LYS A 8 -2.74 -15.46 -2.14
N LYS A 9 -3.48 -15.34 -3.26
CA LYS A 9 -3.17 -14.35 -4.29
C LYS A 9 -3.30 -12.92 -3.76
N TYR A 10 -4.41 -12.61 -3.08
CA TYR A 10 -4.64 -11.27 -2.55
C TYR A 10 -3.61 -10.88 -1.48
N LEU A 11 -3.23 -11.80 -0.60
CA LEU A 11 -2.15 -11.57 0.36
C LEU A 11 -0.81 -11.29 -0.33
N LYS A 12 -0.49 -12.04 -1.39
CA LYS A 12 0.71 -11.79 -2.20
C LYS A 12 0.66 -10.41 -2.85
N ASP A 13 -0.48 -10.02 -3.42
CA ASP A 13 -0.66 -8.72 -4.06
C ASP A 13 -0.53 -7.57 -3.05
N LEU A 14 -0.96 -7.74 -1.79
CA LEU A 14 -0.75 -6.78 -0.70
C LEU A 14 0.73 -6.66 -0.33
N ILE A 15 1.44 -7.78 -0.17
CA ILE A 15 2.87 -7.79 0.15
C ILE A 15 3.66 -7.05 -0.94
N THR A 16 3.38 -7.36 -2.21
CA THR A 16 4.04 -6.71 -3.34
C THR A 16 3.77 -5.20 -3.36
N GLN A 17 2.56 -4.74 -3.05
CA GLN A 17 2.27 -3.31 -2.96
C GLN A 17 3.06 -2.60 -1.85
N VAL A 18 3.21 -3.23 -0.68
CA VAL A 18 4.05 -2.69 0.41
C VAL A 18 5.50 -2.58 -0.05
N GLU A 19 6.06 -3.64 -0.63
CA GLU A 19 7.45 -3.66 -1.12
C GLU A 19 7.71 -2.56 -2.16
N ILE A 20 6.78 -2.35 -3.10
CA ILE A 20 6.87 -1.29 -4.12
C ILE A 20 6.93 0.08 -3.45
N HIS A 21 6.01 0.38 -2.53
CA HIS A 21 5.97 1.70 -1.89
C HIS A 21 7.19 1.97 -1.00
N LEU A 22 7.69 0.97 -0.27
CA LEU A 22 8.94 1.08 0.48
C LEU A 22 10.13 1.34 -0.44
N THR A 23 10.24 0.58 -1.53
CA THR A 23 11.30 0.76 -2.53
C THR A 23 11.25 2.16 -3.16
N ASP A 24 10.05 2.67 -3.41
CA ASP A 24 9.87 4.01 -3.97
C ASP A 24 10.26 5.10 -2.95
N ILE A 25 9.94 4.93 -1.67
CA ILE A 25 10.41 5.83 -0.60
C ILE A 25 11.94 5.85 -0.57
N ASP A 26 12.59 4.69 -0.58
CA ASP A 26 14.07 4.60 -0.60
C ASP A 26 14.68 5.29 -1.82
N LYS A 27 14.07 5.16 -3.00
CA LYS A 27 14.50 5.89 -4.20
C LYS A 27 14.33 7.40 -4.06
N ILE A 28 13.20 7.85 -3.51
CA ILE A 28 12.92 9.29 -3.31
C ILE A 28 13.87 9.88 -2.27
N MET A 29 14.21 9.14 -1.21
CA MET A 29 15.14 9.58 -0.16
C MET A 29 16.56 9.81 -0.68
N LYS A 30 16.96 9.17 -1.78
CA LYS A 30 18.24 9.42 -2.46
C LYS A 30 18.27 10.74 -3.24
N LEU A 31 17.13 11.40 -3.45
CA LEU A 31 17.07 12.68 -4.12
C LEU A 31 17.52 13.82 -3.19
N PRO A 32 18.08 14.92 -3.75
CA PRO A 32 18.41 16.12 -2.99
C PRO A 32 17.20 16.68 -2.24
N GLU A 33 17.47 17.33 -1.11
CA GLU A 33 16.43 17.92 -0.28
C GLU A 33 15.64 18.96 -1.05
N SER A 34 14.32 18.81 -1.07
CA SER A 34 13.41 19.77 -1.72
C SER A 34 11.98 19.56 -1.24
N ASN A 35 11.15 20.60 -1.38
CA ASN A 35 9.71 20.50 -1.13
C ASN A 35 9.04 19.42 -2.00
N LYS A 36 9.51 19.27 -3.25
CA LYS A 36 9.03 18.23 -4.17
C LYS A 36 9.34 16.82 -3.65
N ARG A 37 10.54 16.61 -3.07
CA ARG A 37 10.89 15.34 -2.40
C ARG A 37 9.93 15.04 -1.25
N GLY A 38 9.66 16.04 -0.39
CA GLY A 38 8.71 15.90 0.71
C GLY A 38 7.30 15.49 0.25
N GLN A 39 6.80 16.12 -0.82
CA GLN A 39 5.49 15.77 -1.40
C GLN A 39 5.45 14.33 -1.94
N LEU A 40 6.54 13.87 -2.59
CA LEU A 40 6.64 12.51 -3.11
C LEU A 40 6.67 11.47 -1.98
N ILE A 41 7.44 11.73 -0.92
CA ILE A 41 7.47 10.87 0.28
C ILE A 41 6.09 10.82 0.92
N ALA A 42 5.46 11.97 1.17
CA ALA A 42 4.13 12.03 1.77
C ALA A 42 3.09 11.25 0.96
N LYS A 43 3.12 11.36 -0.38
CA LYS A 43 2.25 10.59 -1.27
C LYS A 43 2.49 9.08 -1.13
N SER A 44 3.74 8.63 -1.11
CA SER A 44 4.07 7.21 -0.94
C SER A 44 3.66 6.68 0.43
N CYS A 45 3.84 7.47 1.50
CA CYS A 45 3.39 7.11 2.85
C CYS A 45 1.86 6.97 2.92
N ASN A 46 1.11 7.92 2.34
CA ASN A 46 -0.36 7.84 2.30
C ASN A 46 -0.84 6.57 1.58
N ASN A 47 -0.17 6.17 0.49
CA ASN A 47 -0.50 4.93 -0.21
C ASN A 47 -0.16 3.70 0.63
N LEU A 48 0.96 3.72 1.36
CA LEU A 48 1.34 2.64 2.28
C LEU A 48 0.31 2.45 3.40
N ASP A 49 -0.22 3.55 3.95
CA ASP A 49 -1.29 3.51 4.96
C ASP A 49 -2.57 2.86 4.40
N LEU A 50 -2.95 3.18 3.17
CA LEU A 50 -4.08 2.50 2.50
C LEU A 50 -3.86 0.99 2.35
N VAL A 51 -2.65 0.57 1.96
CA VAL A 51 -2.30 -0.85 1.84
C VAL A 51 -2.32 -1.54 3.21
N LYS A 52 -1.83 -0.87 4.25
CA LYS A 52 -1.89 -1.36 5.64
C LYS A 52 -3.33 -1.52 6.11
N ASP A 53 -4.21 -0.57 5.81
CA ASP A 53 -5.64 -0.68 6.14
C ASP A 53 -6.30 -1.83 5.39
N MET A 54 -5.99 -2.01 4.10
CA MET A 54 -6.46 -3.17 3.31
C MET A 54 -5.98 -4.50 3.92
N ALA A 55 -4.72 -4.59 4.33
CA ALA A 55 -4.18 -5.77 4.99
C ALA A 55 -4.86 -6.06 6.34
N ARG A 56 -5.19 -5.01 7.11
CA ARG A 56 -5.94 -5.14 8.37
C ARG A 56 -7.34 -5.68 8.12
N HIS A 57 -8.05 -5.17 7.11
CA HIS A 57 -9.40 -5.65 6.76
C HIS A 57 -9.35 -7.10 6.29
N PHE A 58 -8.34 -7.47 5.50
CA PHE A 58 -8.11 -8.86 5.10
C PHE A 58 -7.91 -9.80 6.30
N GLY A 59 -7.05 -9.42 7.25
CA GLY A 59 -6.80 -10.22 8.47
C GLY A 59 -8.03 -10.36 9.37
N LEU A 60 -8.93 -9.38 9.36
CA LEU A 60 -10.20 -9.41 10.11
C LEU A 60 -11.33 -10.11 9.36
N GLY A 61 -11.12 -10.57 8.12
CA GLY A 61 -12.17 -11.15 7.28
C GLY A 61 -13.26 -10.15 6.88
N LEU A 62 -12.99 -8.85 7.00
CA LEU A 62 -13.97 -7.80 6.71
C LEU A 62 -13.87 -7.36 5.24
N PRO A 63 -14.99 -7.17 4.54
CA PRO A 63 -14.97 -6.60 3.20
C PRO A 63 -14.45 -5.16 3.27
N PHE A 64 -13.36 -4.86 2.54
CA PHE A 64 -12.84 -3.51 2.41
C PHE A 64 -13.84 -2.64 1.64
N LYS A 65 -14.65 -1.86 2.35
CA LYS A 65 -15.48 -0.81 1.73
C LYS A 65 -14.56 0.33 1.35
N LYS A 66 -14.10 0.34 0.09
CA LYS A 66 -13.47 1.51 -0.51
C LYS A 66 -14.49 2.65 -0.48
N LYS A 67 -14.41 3.53 0.52
CA LYS A 67 -15.18 4.78 0.51
C LYS A 67 -14.68 5.55 -0.70
N VAL A 68 -15.49 5.57 -1.76
CA VAL A 68 -15.33 6.53 -2.85
C VAL A 68 -15.60 7.88 -2.20
N ALA A 69 -14.56 8.69 -2.01
CA ALA A 69 -14.76 10.08 -1.62
C ALA A 69 -15.53 10.79 -2.75
N PRO A 70 -16.54 11.61 -2.43
CA PRO A 70 -17.30 12.38 -3.41
C PRO A 70 -16.43 13.38 -4.17
#